data_AF-A0A812XZB3-F1
#
_entry.id   AF-A0A812XZB3-F1
#
_cell.length_a   1.000
_cell.length_b   1.000
_cell.length_c   1.000
_cell.angle_alpha   90.00
_cell.angle_beta   90.00
_cell.angle_gamma   90.00
#
_symmetry.space_group_name_H-M   'P 1'
#
loop_
_entity.id
_entity.type
_entity.pdbx_description
1 polymer ?
#
loop_
_entity_poly.entity_id
_entity_poly.type
_entity_poly.pdbx_seq_one_letter_code
_entity_poly.pdbx_strand_id
1 'polypeptide(L)'
;MLFVCGMASQRPNDAFWKSRDVDGRMEAGIFVAWDARMVLVLVVTLLQNWLAGLVAKRLSTVIRSSAQQLSLLIVYFVGDIWLNHVVFDWPVGTTALVIALSVQVFALAGQ
;
A
#
# COMPACT_ATOMS: atom_id res chain seq x y z
N MET A 1 -8.67 -13.68 6.83
CA MET A 1 -9.67 -12.61 6.63
C MET A 1 -10.13 -12.46 5.19
N LEU A 2 -9.25 -12.46 4.18
CA LEU A 2 -9.62 -12.31 2.76
C LEU A 2 -10.66 -13.34 2.26
N PHE A 3 -10.55 -14.62 2.64
CA PHE A 3 -11.53 -15.64 2.26
C PHE A 3 -12.92 -15.43 2.87
N VAL A 4 -12.98 -15.02 4.14
CA VAL A 4 -14.25 -14.74 4.84
C VAL A 4 -14.91 -13.49 4.26
N CYS A 5 -14.11 -12.45 3.98
CA CYS A 5 -14.57 -11.23 3.32
C CYS A 5 -15.06 -11.52 1.89
N GLY A 6 -14.37 -12.39 1.14
CA GLY A 6 -14.77 -12.82 -0.20
C GLY A 6 -16.07 -13.64 -0.22
N MET A 7 -16.32 -14.45 0.81
CA MET A 7 -17.59 -15.18 0.97
C MET A 7 -18.75 -14.26 1.36
N ALA A 8 -18.51 -13.26 2.21
CA ALA A 8 -19.54 -12.34 2.69
C ALA A 8 -19.84 -11.18 1.71
N SER A 9 -18.88 -10.81 0.85
CA SER A 9 -19.06 -9.69 -0.08
C SER A 9 -20.02 -10.05 -1.22
N GLN A 10 -20.85 -9.10 -1.65
CA GLN A 10 -21.70 -9.23 -2.83
C GLN A 10 -21.01 -8.72 -4.11
N ARG A 11 -19.84 -8.11 -4.02
CA ARG A 11 -19.15 -7.56 -5.19
C ARG A 11 -18.45 -8.69 -5.99
N PRO A 12 -18.55 -8.68 -7.33
CA PRO A 12 -17.91 -9.69 -8.18
C PRO A 12 -16.38 -9.59 -8.16
N ASN A 13 -15.81 -8.43 -7.87
CA ASN A 13 -14.36 -8.19 -7.89
C ASN A 13 -13.63 -8.63 -6.62
N ASP A 14 -14.36 -9.02 -5.57
CA ASP A 14 -13.78 -9.23 -4.24
C ASP A 14 -13.24 -10.66 -4.04
N ALA A 15 -13.53 -11.58 -4.96
CA ALA A 15 -13.08 -12.96 -4.88
C ALA A 15 -12.75 -13.54 -6.26
N PHE A 16 -11.64 -14.27 -6.35
CA PHE A 16 -11.17 -14.84 -7.61
C PHE A 16 -12.10 -15.91 -8.20
N TRP A 17 -12.95 -16.53 -7.38
CA TRP A 17 -13.92 -17.55 -7.79
C TRP A 17 -15.24 -16.97 -8.28
N LYS A 18 -15.44 -15.65 -8.18
CA LYS A 18 -16.63 -14.99 -8.74
C LYS A 18 -16.35 -14.57 -10.18
N SER A 19 -17.33 -14.78 -11.05
CA SER A 19 -17.26 -14.31 -12.42
C SER A 19 -17.25 -12.79 -12.45
N ARG A 20 -16.32 -12.22 -13.20
CA ARG A 20 -16.17 -10.79 -13.43
C ARG A 20 -16.06 -10.53 -14.92
N ASP A 21 -16.50 -9.36 -15.34
CA ASP A 21 -16.38 -8.93 -16.72
C ASP A 21 -14.93 -8.52 -17.01
N VAL A 22 -14.31 -9.21 -17.96
CA VAL A 22 -12.97 -8.93 -18.49
C VAL A 22 -13.10 -8.85 -20.00
N ASP A 23 -12.94 -7.66 -20.57
CA ASP A 23 -13.04 -7.40 -22.00
C ASP A 23 -14.33 -7.96 -22.65
N GLY A 24 -15.46 -7.87 -21.94
CA GLY A 24 -16.78 -8.32 -22.42
C GLY A 24 -17.05 -9.82 -22.22
N ARG A 25 -16.17 -10.53 -21.48
CA ARG A 25 -16.33 -11.95 -21.16
C ARG A 25 -16.42 -12.15 -19.64
N MET A 26 -17.39 -12.94 -19.21
CA MET A 26 -17.56 -13.31 -17.81
C MET A 26 -16.63 -14.48 -17.46
N GLU A 27 -15.48 -14.17 -16.88
CA GLU A 27 -14.47 -15.17 -16.52
C GLU A 27 -14.20 -15.18 -15.01
N ALA A 28 -13.91 -16.38 -14.48
CA ALA A 28 -13.55 -16.59 -13.08
C ALA A 28 -12.20 -17.31 -13.03
N GLY A 29 -11.32 -16.87 -12.13
CA GLY A 29 -9.98 -17.43 -12.01
C GLY A 29 -8.96 -16.46 -11.39
N ILE A 30 -7.90 -17.06 -10.83
CA ILE A 30 -6.80 -16.34 -10.18
C ILE A 30 -5.99 -15.52 -11.20
N PHE A 31 -5.87 -16.02 -12.43
CA PHE A 31 -5.11 -15.41 -13.51
C PHE A 31 -5.97 -14.58 -14.48
N VAL A 32 -7.27 -14.47 -14.22
CA VAL A 32 -8.18 -13.65 -15.01
C VAL A 32 -7.85 -12.16 -14.76
N ALA A 33 -7.85 -11.36 -15.83
CA ALA A 33 -7.45 -9.93 -15.81
C ALA A 33 -5.97 -9.64 -15.44
N TRP A 34 -5.04 -10.56 -15.70
CA TRP A 34 -3.61 -10.27 -15.57
C TRP A 34 -3.13 -9.38 -16.71
N ASP A 35 -3.08 -8.07 -16.45
CA ASP A 35 -2.46 -7.09 -17.32
C ASP A 35 -0.97 -6.88 -16.97
N ALA A 36 -0.18 -6.30 -17.87
CA ALA A 36 1.23 -5.95 -17.65
C ALA A 36 1.41 -5.06 -16.40
N ARG A 37 0.41 -4.22 -16.10
CA ARG A 37 0.36 -3.40 -14.88
C ARG A 37 0.32 -4.26 -13.63
N MET A 38 -0.44 -5.35 -13.63
CA MET A 38 -0.56 -6.25 -12.49
C MET A 38 0.77 -6.97 -12.23
N VAL A 39 1.45 -7.41 -13.30
CA VAL A 39 2.79 -8.03 -13.20
C VAL A 39 3.80 -7.05 -12.60
N LEU A 40 3.78 -5.79 -13.05
CA LEU A 40 4.64 -4.74 -12.50
C LEU A 40 4.38 -4.55 -11.00
N VAL A 41 3.12 -4.39 -10.59
CA VAL A 41 2.73 -4.26 -9.17
C VAL A 41 3.22 -5.46 -8.36
N LEU A 42 3.13 -6.67 -8.90
CA LEU A 42 3.55 -7.90 -8.22
C LEU A 42 5.07 -7.92 -8.02
N VAL A 43 5.85 -7.57 -9.05
CA VAL A 43 7.31 -7.46 -8.96
C VAL A 43 7.73 -6.38 -7.96
N VAL A 44 7.14 -5.19 -8.01
CA VAL A 44 7.43 -4.10 -7.06
C VAL A 44 7.10 -4.51 -5.63
N THR A 45 5.97 -5.18 -5.43
CA THR A 45 5.54 -5.67 -4.10
C THR A 45 6.50 -6.74 -3.56
N LEU A 46 6.94 -7.66 -4.40
CA LEU A 46 7.95 -8.67 -4.02
C LEU A 46 9.27 -8.01 -3.62
N LEU A 47 9.76 -7.05 -4.41
CA LEU A 47 10.98 -6.30 -4.11
C LEU A 47 10.85 -5.49 -2.82
N GLN A 48 9.71 -4.81 -2.62
CA GLN A 48 9.42 -4.05 -1.40
C GLN A 48 9.47 -4.95 -0.16
N ASN A 49 8.81 -6.11 -0.22
CA ASN A 49 8.80 -7.06 0.90
C ASN A 49 10.18 -7.67 1.17
N TRP A 50 10.95 -7.97 0.11
CA TRP A 50 12.30 -8.49 0.23
C TRP A 50 13.25 -7.47 0.87
N LEU A 51 13.22 -6.22 0.40
CA LEU A 51 14.00 -5.12 0.99
C LEU A 51 13.59 -4.87 2.43
N ALA A 52 12.29 -4.88 2.75
CA ALA A 52 11.81 -4.73 4.12
C ALA A 52 12.30 -5.85 5.05
N GLY A 53 12.41 -7.09 4.54
CA GLY A 53 13.02 -8.21 5.27
C GLY A 53 14.52 -8.03 5.49
N LEU A 54 15.24 -7.47 4.51
CA LEU A 54 16.67 -7.21 4.59
C LEU A 54 16.97 -6.06 5.58
N VAL A 55 16.16 -5.01 5.55
CA VAL A 55 16.13 -3.90 6.52
C VAL A 55 15.89 -4.45 7.93
N ALA A 56 14.89 -5.32 8.12
CA ALA A 56 14.59 -5.91 9.43
C ALA A 56 15.73 -6.75 10.02
N LYS A 57 16.63 -7.30 9.19
CA LYS A 57 17.81 -8.04 9.68
C LYS A 57 18.91 -7.14 10.22
N ARG A 58 18.96 -5.87 9.79
CA ARG A 58 20.04 -4.93 10.13
C ARG A 58 19.58 -3.80 11.06
N LEU A 59 18.28 -3.51 11.08
CA LEU A 59 17.70 -2.39 11.80
C LEU A 59 16.65 -2.88 12.80
N SER A 60 16.52 -2.14 13.90
CA SER A 60 15.45 -2.36 14.87
C SER A 60 14.07 -2.25 14.20
N THR A 61 13.10 -3.02 14.70
CA THR A 61 11.70 -2.96 14.28
C THR A 61 11.13 -1.54 14.36
N VAL A 62 11.63 -0.71 15.28
CA VAL A 62 11.24 0.70 15.43
C VAL A 62 11.64 1.52 14.20
N ILE A 63 12.89 1.41 13.75
CA ILE A 63 13.39 2.17 12.58
C ILE A 63 12.67 1.74 11.32
N ARG A 64 12.37 0.43 11.18
CA ARG A 64 11.57 -0.09 10.06
C ARG A 64 10.18 0.54 10.03
N SER A 65 9.49 0.62 11.17
CA SER A 65 8.16 1.23 11.28
C SER A 65 8.20 2.73 10.96
N SER A 66 9.20 3.46 11.46
CA SER A 66 9.39 4.89 11.16
C SER A 66 9.64 5.13 9.66
N ALA A 67 10.47 4.30 9.02
CA ALA A 67 10.72 4.40 7.58
C ALA A 67 9.46 4.14 6.75
N GLN A 68 8.62 3.19 7.16
CA GLN A 68 7.36 2.90 6.47
C GLN A 68 6.37 4.07 6.59
N GLN A 69 6.28 4.69 7.75
CA GLN A 69 5.46 5.89 7.96
C GLN A 69 5.96 7.08 7.13
N LEU A 70 7.27 7.27 7.04
CA LEU A 70 7.88 8.31 6.22
C LEU A 70 7.65 8.06 4.72
N SER A 71 7.69 6.80 4.28
CA SER A 71 7.34 6.44 2.90
C SER A 71 5.90 6.82 2.55
N LEU A 72 4.94 6.64 3.47
CA LEU A 72 3.55 7.03 3.26
C LEU A 72 3.41 8.56 3.14
N LEU A 73 4.15 9.30 3.97
CA LEU A 73 4.21 10.76 3.94
C LEU A 73 4.69 11.27 2.57
N ILE A 74 5.76 10.66 2.04
CA ILE A 74 6.29 10.99 0.71
C ILE A 74 5.24 10.72 -0.37
N VAL A 75 4.56 9.56 -0.32
CA VAL A 75 3.53 9.22 -1.32
C VAL A 75 2.37 10.23 -1.29
N TYR A 76 1.92 10.67 -0.11
CA TYR A 76 0.84 11.64 0.01
C TYR A 76 1.25 13.03 -0.52
N PHE A 77 2.37 13.59 -0.07
CA PHE A 77 2.78 14.93 -0.48
C PHE A 77 3.30 15.00 -1.92
N VAL A 78 4.12 14.02 -2.32
CA VAL A 78 4.77 14.02 -3.65
C VAL A 78 3.87 13.34 -4.69
N GLY A 79 3.24 12.23 -4.35
CA GLY A 79 2.36 11.50 -5.27
C GLY A 79 1.02 12.20 -5.44
N ASP A 80 0.27 12.36 -4.35
CA ASP A 80 -1.13 12.80 -4.45
C ASP A 80 -1.27 14.30 -4.65
N ILE A 81 -0.58 15.12 -3.84
CA ILE A 81 -0.70 16.58 -3.92
C ILE A 81 0.08 17.13 -5.13
N TRP A 82 1.35 16.72 -5.28
CA TRP A 82 2.22 17.31 -6.31
C TRP A 82 2.00 16.70 -7.70
N LEU A 83 1.94 15.37 -7.82
CA LEU A 83 1.80 14.70 -9.12
C LEU A 83 0.35 14.63 -9.61
N ASN A 84 -0.58 14.24 -8.73
CA ASN A 84 -1.99 14.03 -9.09
C ASN A 84 -2.88 15.25 -8.86
N HIS A 85 -2.34 16.35 -8.31
CA HIS A 85 -3.05 17.59 -8.01
C HIS A 85 -4.37 17.39 -7.24
N VAL A 86 -4.39 16.42 -6.32
CA VAL A 86 -5.55 16.16 -5.47
C VAL A 86 -5.71 17.32 -4.48
N VAL A 87 -6.96 17.73 -4.24
CA VAL A 87 -7.29 18.80 -3.29
C VAL A 87 -6.87 18.39 -1.88
N PHE A 88 -6.25 19.31 -1.14
CA PHE A 88 -5.73 19.02 0.18
C PHE A 88 -6.86 18.70 1.18
N ASP A 89 -6.87 17.46 1.66
CA ASP A 89 -7.78 17.03 2.72
C ASP A 89 -7.16 17.31 4.10
N TRP A 90 -7.83 18.16 4.88
CA TRP A 90 -7.41 18.53 6.23
C TRP A 90 -7.24 17.34 7.20
N PRO A 91 -8.13 16.33 7.23
CA PRO A 91 -7.94 15.16 8.10
C PRO A 91 -6.69 14.34 7.74
N VAL A 92 -6.38 14.20 6.45
CA VAL A 92 -5.20 13.46 5.98
C VAL A 92 -3.94 14.29 6.20
N GLY A 93 -3.99 15.60 5.96
CA GLY A 93 -2.88 16.51 6.23
C GLY A 93 -2.50 16.60 7.72
N THR A 94 -3.48 16.59 8.63
CA THR A 94 -3.21 16.61 10.07
C THR A 94 -2.58 15.30 10.57
N THR A 95 -3.06 14.15 10.10
CA THR A 95 -2.44 12.85 10.43
C THR A 95 -1.03 12.74 9.86
N ALA A 96 -0.79 13.24 8.65
CA ALA A 96 0.54 13.35 8.05
C ALA A 96 1.50 14.19 8.92
N LEU A 97 1.04 15.32 9.46
CA LEU A 97 1.82 16.16 10.40
C LEU A 97 2.17 15.43 11.70
N VAL A 98 1.21 14.72 12.31
CA VAL A 98 1.44 13.92 13.53
C VAL A 98 2.48 12.84 13.28
N ILE A 99 2.42 12.17 12.14
CA ILE A 99 3.41 11.17 11.73
C ILE A 99 4.80 11.79 11.59
N ALA A 100 4.92 12.94 10.90
CA ALA A 100 6.19 13.62 10.73
C ALA A 100 6.84 14.02 12.07
N LEU A 101 6.04 14.57 12.99
CA LEU A 101 6.50 14.92 14.34
C LEU A 101 6.92 13.68 15.14
N SER A 102 6.16 12.59 15.04
CA SER A 102 6.50 11.33 15.72
C SER A 102 7.86 10.80 15.27
N VAL A 103 8.13 10.82 13.97
CA VAL A 103 9.44 10.38 13.43
C VAL A 103 10.58 11.27 13.93
N GLN A 104 10.38 12.59 14.03
CA GLN A 104 11.39 13.52 14.56
C GLN A 104 11.67 13.25 16.05
N VAL A 105 10.64 13.04 16.87
CA VAL A 105 10.81 12.70 18.29
C VAL A 105 11.58 11.39 18.44
N PHE A 106 11.26 10.37 17.65
CA PHE A 106 12.00 9.10 17.66
C PHE A 106 13.45 9.25 17.19
N ALA A 107 13.71 10.11 16.21
CA ALA A 107 15.06 10.38 15.74
C ALA A 107 15.92 11.08 16.81
N LEU A 108 15.34 12.02 17.55
CA LEU A 108 16.02 12.73 18.65
C LEU A 108 16.20 11.87 19.90
N ALA A 109 15.22 11.02 20.23
CA ALA A 109 15.29 10.13 21.39
C ALA A 109 16.21 8.90 21.17
N GLY A 110 16.52 8.58 19.92
CA GLY A 110 17.42 7.49 19.55
C GLY A 110 18.90 7.89 19.41
N GLN A 111 19.22 9.18 19.56
CA GLN A 111 20.60 9.70 19.68
C GLN A 111 21.07 9.63 21.14
#